data_AF-A0A9X3L843-F1
#
_entry.id   AF-A0A9X3L843-F1
#
_cell.length_a   1.000
_cell.length_b   1.000
_cell.length_c   1.000
_cell.angle_alpha   90.00
_cell.angle_beta   90.00
_cell.angle_gamma   90.00
#
_symmetry.space_group_name_H-M   'P 1'
#
loop_
_entity.id
_entity.type
_entity.pdbx_description
1 polymer ?
#
loop_
_entity_poly.entity_id
_entity_poly.type
_entity_poly.pdbx_seq_one_letter_code
_entity_poly.pdbx_strand_id
1 'polypeptide(L)'
;MDRQTSRVHSREVEQATKDALKRRGVTIEEIAKIVYEMQFPYNKGLTMEHCVESVKSVLKKREMQHAILVGIELDELAEKKMLSAPLQQIVEADEGLFGVDETIALGAVFTYGSIAVTTFGHLDKNKIGLISKLDTKVGGAVHTFLDDLVASIASSAASRLAHRTRDLEEENETFADIPPEDTVPEAKVKGART
;
A
#
# COMPACT_ATOMS: atom_id res chain seq x y z
N MET A 1 -36.89 9.07 11.44
CA MET A 1 -35.89 8.00 11.31
C MET A 1 -34.54 8.59 11.66
N ASP A 2 -34.00 8.12 12.77
CA ASP A 2 -32.79 8.64 13.41
C ASP A 2 -31.58 8.47 12.47
N ARG A 3 -31.08 9.57 11.91
CA ARG A 3 -29.91 9.61 11.00
C ARG A 3 -28.62 9.87 11.77
N GLN A 4 -28.52 9.41 13.01
CA GLN A 4 -27.22 9.15 13.64
C GLN A 4 -26.69 7.81 13.13
N THR A 5 -26.35 7.78 11.84
CA THR A 5 -25.53 6.71 11.29
C THR A 5 -24.17 6.73 12.01
N SER A 6 -23.89 5.63 12.70
CA SER A 6 -22.62 5.34 13.37
C SER A 6 -21.44 5.68 12.45
N ARG A 7 -20.69 6.73 12.79
CA ARG A 7 -19.41 7.02 12.14
C ARG A 7 -18.41 5.99 12.64
N VAL A 8 -17.88 5.16 11.74
CA VAL A 8 -16.81 4.22 12.07
C VAL A 8 -15.56 5.03 12.44
N HIS A 9 -14.94 4.70 13.58
CA HIS A 9 -13.78 5.41 14.07
C HIS A 9 -12.55 5.11 13.19
N SER A 10 -11.66 6.08 12.94
CA SER A 10 -10.49 5.87 12.07
C SER A 10 -9.58 4.74 12.53
N ARG A 11 -9.47 4.53 13.84
CA ARG A 11 -8.71 3.41 14.43
C ARG A 11 -9.31 2.05 14.09
N GLU A 12 -10.63 1.95 14.01
CA GLU A 12 -11.30 0.70 13.63
C GLU A 12 -11.04 0.39 12.16
N VAL A 13 -11.08 1.41 11.30
CA VAL A 13 -10.74 1.27 9.87
C VAL A 13 -9.28 0.85 9.70
N GLU A 14 -8.34 1.51 10.39
CA GLU A 14 -6.91 1.17 10.32
C GLU A 14 -6.64 -0.28 10.78
N GLN A 15 -7.28 -0.71 11.87
CA GLN A 15 -7.14 -2.07 12.37
C GLN A 15 -7.72 -3.08 11.38
N ALA A 16 -8.91 -2.81 10.83
CA ALA A 16 -9.53 -3.65 9.82
C ALA A 16 -8.66 -3.80 8.56
N THR A 17 -8.02 -2.72 8.10
CA THR A 17 -7.08 -2.75 6.97
C THR A 17 -5.89 -3.66 7.26
N LYS A 18 -5.27 -3.55 8.45
CA LYS A 18 -4.14 -4.40 8.86
C LYS A 18 -4.55 -5.87 8.93
N ASP A 19 -5.73 -6.15 9.49
CA ASP A 19 -6.25 -7.51 9.61
C ASP A 19 -6.61 -8.10 8.24
N ALA A 20 -7.13 -7.29 7.31
CA ALA A 20 -7.41 -7.69 5.94
C ALA A 20 -6.13 -8.12 5.21
N LEU A 21 -5.08 -7.28 5.20
CA LEU A 21 -3.78 -7.62 4.60
C LEU A 21 -3.22 -8.91 5.20
N LYS A 22 -3.25 -9.02 6.54
CA LYS A 22 -2.73 -10.21 7.24
C LYS A 22 -3.50 -11.49 6.89
N ARG A 23 -4.83 -11.43 6.76
CA ARG A 23 -5.64 -12.58 6.31
C ARG A 23 -5.29 -13.03 4.89
N ARG A 24 -4.81 -12.12 4.05
CA ARG A 24 -4.33 -12.42 2.70
C ARG A 24 -2.84 -12.78 2.63
N GLY A 25 -2.19 -12.99 3.77
CA GLY A 25 -0.77 -13.36 3.84
C GLY A 25 0.20 -12.22 3.57
N VAL A 26 -0.26 -10.98 3.55
CA VAL A 26 0.58 -9.80 3.30
C VAL A 26 1.08 -9.22 4.63
N THR A 27 2.40 -9.14 4.77
CA THR A 27 3.07 -8.54 5.94
C THR A 27 3.66 -7.18 5.60
N ILE A 28 3.72 -6.27 6.59
CA ILE A 28 4.33 -4.94 6.41
C ILE A 28 5.79 -5.08 5.99
N GLU A 29 6.49 -6.07 6.55
CA GLU A 29 7.89 -6.36 6.29
C GLU A 29 8.13 -6.81 4.84
N GLU A 30 7.19 -7.55 4.24
CA GLU A 30 7.32 -7.92 2.82
C GLU A 30 7.11 -6.74 1.87
N ILE A 31 6.18 -5.83 2.20
CA ILE A 31 6.02 -4.59 1.45
C ILE A 31 7.28 -3.71 1.62
N ALA A 32 7.81 -3.61 2.84
CA ALA A 32 9.01 -2.84 3.13
C ALA A 32 10.25 -3.34 2.37
N LYS A 33 10.35 -4.64 2.08
CA LYS A 33 11.43 -5.19 1.22
C LYS A 33 11.36 -4.65 -0.19
N ILE A 34 10.17 -4.53 -0.77
CA ILE A 34 9.98 -3.91 -2.10
C ILE A 34 10.42 -2.45 -2.04
N VAL A 35 9.99 -1.71 -1.01
CA VAL A 35 10.39 -0.31 -0.82
C VAL A 35 11.91 -0.18 -0.69
N TYR A 36 12.54 -1.06 0.07
CA TYR A 36 13.99 -1.07 0.26
C TYR A 36 14.72 -1.31 -1.06
N GLU A 37 14.30 -2.31 -1.85
CA GLU A 37 14.87 -2.59 -3.16
C GLU A 37 14.77 -1.38 -4.10
N MET A 38 13.62 -0.70 -4.09
CA MET A 38 13.39 0.49 -4.91
C MET A 38 14.22 1.71 -4.48
N GLN A 39 14.55 1.83 -3.19
CA GLN A 39 15.10 3.08 -2.62
C GLN A 39 16.58 2.96 -2.20
N PHE A 40 17.06 1.77 -1.85
CA PHE A 40 18.43 1.55 -1.39
C PHE A 40 19.52 2.07 -2.35
N PRO A 41 19.39 1.93 -3.70
CA PRO A 41 20.41 2.45 -4.62
C PRO A 41 20.61 3.96 -4.56
N TYR A 42 19.61 4.70 -4.08
CA TYR A 42 19.59 6.17 -4.07
C TYR A 42 19.82 6.75 -2.67
N ASN A 43 19.63 5.96 -1.62
CA ASN A 43 19.54 6.44 -0.25
C ASN A 43 20.63 5.85 0.64
N LYS A 44 21.71 6.62 0.83
CA LYS A 44 22.79 6.23 1.73
C LYS A 44 22.27 6.10 3.17
N GLY A 45 22.57 4.96 3.80
CA GLY A 45 22.15 4.69 5.18
C GLY A 45 20.71 4.24 5.34
N LEU A 46 19.96 4.04 4.25
CA LEU A 46 18.61 3.49 4.32
C LEU A 46 18.64 2.09 4.94
N THR A 47 17.74 1.83 5.88
CA THR A 47 17.58 0.54 6.55
C THR A 47 16.19 -0.02 6.31
N MET A 48 15.97 -1.29 6.66
CA MET A 48 14.66 -1.92 6.52
C MET A 48 13.62 -1.26 7.45
N GLU A 49 14.04 -0.80 8.63
CA GLU A 49 13.19 -0.13 9.62
C GLU A 49 12.65 1.19 9.09
N HIS A 50 13.47 1.95 8.34
CA HIS A 50 13.03 3.15 7.63
C HIS A 50 11.89 2.85 6.64
N CYS A 51 12.04 1.76 5.88
CA CYS A 51 11.01 1.32 4.93
C CYS A 51 9.74 0.87 5.66
N VAL A 52 9.86 0.11 6.75
CA VAL A 52 8.73 -0.33 7.59
C VAL A 52 7.96 0.87 8.14
N GLU A 53 8.64 1.90 8.65
CA GLU A 53 7.96 3.10 9.16
C GLU A 53 7.26 3.88 8.05
N SER A 54 7.87 3.95 6.87
CA SER A 54 7.22 4.58 5.70
C SER A 54 5.93 3.83 5.29
N VAL A 55 5.97 2.50 5.23
CA VAL A 55 4.78 1.67 4.95
C VAL A 55 3.71 1.86 6.03
N LYS A 56 4.08 1.89 7.31
CA LYS A 56 3.13 2.17 8.41
C LYS A 56 2.49 3.55 8.28
N SER A 57 3.24 4.58 7.87
CA SER A 57 2.70 5.93 7.62
C SER A 57 1.68 5.94 6.49
N VAL A 58 1.96 5.22 5.39
CA VAL A 58 1.01 5.06 4.26
C VAL A 58 -0.29 4.39 4.71
N LEU A 59 -0.21 3.33 5.51
CA LEU A 59 -1.38 2.61 6.01
C LEU A 59 -2.23 3.41 7.02
N LYS A 60 -1.77 4.57 7.50
CA LYS A 60 -2.58 5.50 8.31
C LYS A 60 -3.49 6.40 7.48
N LYS A 61 -3.32 6.47 6.15
CA LYS A 61 -4.13 7.32 5.27
C LYS A 61 -5.47 6.65 4.96
N ARG A 62 -6.57 7.38 5.16
CA ARG A 62 -7.94 6.85 4.97
C ARG A 62 -8.20 6.39 3.54
N GLU A 63 -7.76 7.16 2.53
CA GLU A 63 -7.93 6.77 1.12
C GLU A 63 -7.26 5.42 0.83
N MET A 64 -6.04 5.22 1.33
CA MET A 64 -5.32 3.94 1.22
C MET A 64 -6.07 2.81 1.95
N GLN A 65 -6.54 3.06 3.16
CA GLN A 65 -7.31 2.08 3.94
C GLN A 65 -8.57 1.64 3.22
N HIS A 66 -9.33 2.58 2.66
CA HIS A 66 -10.56 2.29 1.93
C HIS A 66 -10.28 1.48 0.66
N ALA A 67 -9.26 1.86 -0.12
CA ALA A 67 -8.87 1.12 -1.32
C ALA A 67 -8.52 -0.34 -0.98
N ILE A 68 -7.71 -0.55 0.07
CA ILE A 68 -7.32 -1.89 0.52
C ILE A 68 -8.53 -2.71 0.94
N LEU A 69 -9.42 -2.14 1.76
CA LEU A 69 -10.61 -2.84 2.24
C LEU A 69 -11.54 -3.25 1.10
N VAL A 70 -11.78 -2.35 0.14
CA VAL A 70 -12.64 -2.63 -1.02
C VAL A 70 -12.02 -3.70 -1.92
N GLY A 71 -10.74 -3.55 -2.29
CA GLY A 71 -10.10 -4.51 -3.19
C GLY A 71 -9.99 -5.92 -2.59
N ILE A 72 -9.60 -6.03 -1.32
CA ILE A 72 -9.53 -7.33 -0.65
C ILE A 72 -10.91 -7.99 -0.55
N GLU A 73 -11.97 -7.23 -0.26
CA GLU A 73 -13.32 -7.78 -0.20
C GLU A 73 -13.78 -8.28 -1.57
N LEU A 74 -13.49 -7.55 -2.66
CA LEU A 74 -13.81 -7.99 -4.02
C LEU A 74 -13.09 -9.28 -4.42
N ASP A 75 -11.80 -9.38 -4.10
CA ASP A 75 -11.02 -10.61 -4.27
C ASP A 75 -11.65 -11.78 -3.50
N GLU A 76 -12.00 -11.57 -2.21
CA GLU A 76 -12.60 -12.61 -1.38
C GLU A 76 -13.99 -13.03 -1.89
N LEU A 77 -14.80 -12.09 -2.38
CA LEU A 77 -16.10 -12.39 -2.97
C LEU A 77 -15.96 -13.17 -4.28
N ALA A 78 -14.97 -12.84 -5.10
CA ALA A 78 -14.65 -13.60 -6.31
C ALA A 78 -14.22 -15.04 -5.95
N GLU A 79 -13.38 -15.21 -4.94
CA GLU A 79 -12.94 -16.51 -4.45
C GLU A 79 -14.15 -17.35 -3.96
N LYS A 80 -15.08 -16.73 -3.22
CA LYS A 80 -16.31 -17.36 -2.69
C LYS A 80 -17.43 -17.54 -3.73
N LYS A 81 -17.21 -17.17 -5.00
CA LYS A 81 -18.23 -17.22 -6.08
C LYS A 81 -19.48 -16.37 -5.80
N MET A 82 -19.31 -15.25 -5.10
CA MET A 82 -20.41 -14.39 -4.68
C MET A 82 -20.64 -13.18 -5.59
N LEU A 83 -19.77 -12.98 -6.60
CA LEU A 83 -19.97 -11.94 -7.60
C LEU A 83 -20.98 -12.40 -8.66
N SER A 84 -21.73 -11.46 -9.23
CA SER A 84 -22.60 -11.74 -10.37
C SER A 84 -21.78 -11.94 -11.65
N ALA A 85 -22.22 -12.83 -12.54
CA ALA A 85 -21.68 -12.91 -13.89
C ALA A 85 -22.07 -11.65 -14.72
N PRO A 86 -21.19 -11.12 -15.59
CA PRO A 86 -19.87 -11.66 -15.98
C PRO A 86 -18.71 -11.25 -15.07
N LEU A 87 -18.94 -10.37 -14.08
CA LEU A 87 -17.88 -9.83 -13.21
C LEU A 87 -17.11 -10.93 -12.45
N GLN A 88 -17.82 -11.97 -12.02
CA GLN A 88 -17.20 -13.14 -11.37
C GLN A 88 -16.04 -13.71 -12.21
N GLN A 89 -16.28 -13.95 -13.49
CA GLN A 89 -15.28 -14.52 -14.39
C GLN A 89 -14.16 -13.54 -14.65
N ILE A 90 -14.49 -12.26 -14.84
CA ILE A 90 -13.52 -11.20 -15.13
C ILE A 90 -12.50 -11.07 -13.99
N VAL A 91 -12.97 -10.93 -12.75
CA VAL A 91 -12.12 -10.78 -11.56
C VAL A 91 -11.35 -12.07 -11.27
N GLU A 92 -12.01 -13.23 -11.29
CA GLU A 92 -11.32 -14.49 -11.03
C GLU A 92 -10.26 -14.84 -12.08
N ALA A 93 -10.54 -14.50 -13.34
CA ALA A 93 -9.62 -14.73 -14.45
C ALA A 93 -8.49 -13.71 -14.49
N ASP A 94 -8.51 -12.67 -13.66
CA ASP A 94 -7.51 -11.59 -13.69
C ASP A 94 -7.36 -11.07 -15.12
N GLU A 95 -8.50 -10.72 -15.73
CA GLU A 95 -8.57 -10.44 -17.16
C GLU A 95 -7.81 -9.15 -17.49
N GLY A 96 -6.72 -9.23 -18.26
CA GLY A 96 -5.84 -8.06 -18.51
C GLY A 96 -6.43 -6.86 -19.28
N LEU A 97 -7.74 -6.84 -19.57
CA LEU A 97 -8.47 -5.65 -20.04
C LEU A 97 -9.42 -5.06 -18.97
N PHE A 98 -9.58 -5.76 -17.85
CA PHE A 98 -10.19 -5.23 -16.64
C PHE A 98 -9.13 -4.36 -15.97
N GLY A 99 -9.40 -3.04 -15.93
CA GLY A 99 -8.45 -2.05 -15.41
C GLY A 99 -8.92 -1.38 -14.11
N VAL A 100 -9.87 -2.01 -13.41
CA VAL A 100 -10.61 -1.37 -12.29
C VAL A 100 -9.83 -1.51 -10.98
N ASP A 101 -9.22 -2.66 -10.79
CA ASP A 101 -8.10 -2.96 -9.89
C ASP A 101 -7.02 -1.88 -9.92
N GLU A 102 -6.36 -1.61 -11.07
CA GLU A 102 -5.34 -0.57 -11.13
C GLU A 102 -5.95 0.81 -10.90
N THR A 103 -7.19 1.05 -11.33
CA THR A 103 -7.87 2.34 -11.09
C THR A 103 -8.05 2.60 -9.59
N ILE A 104 -8.46 1.59 -8.81
CA ILE A 104 -8.60 1.71 -7.35
C ILE A 104 -7.23 1.90 -6.71
N ALA A 105 -6.24 1.10 -7.12
CA ALA A 105 -4.88 1.17 -6.60
C ALA A 105 -4.25 2.54 -6.88
N LEU A 106 -4.31 3.02 -8.12
CA LEU A 106 -3.81 4.32 -8.58
C LEU A 106 -4.53 5.49 -7.90
N GLY A 107 -5.84 5.36 -7.66
CA GLY A 107 -6.62 6.33 -6.89
C GLY A 107 -5.99 6.63 -5.52
N ALA A 108 -5.57 5.59 -4.80
CA ALA A 108 -4.89 5.73 -3.51
C ALA A 108 -3.48 6.35 -3.65
N VAL A 109 -2.75 6.01 -4.72
CA VAL A 109 -1.40 6.54 -5.00
C VAL A 109 -1.39 8.06 -5.19
N PHE A 110 -2.44 8.66 -5.74
CA PHE A 110 -2.48 10.10 -5.97
C PHE A 110 -2.27 10.94 -4.70
N THR A 111 -2.55 10.39 -3.52
CA THR A 111 -2.28 11.05 -2.23
C THR A 111 -0.79 11.27 -1.96
N TYR A 112 0.10 10.61 -2.69
CA TYR A 112 1.57 10.68 -2.60
C TYR A 112 2.24 11.27 -3.86
N GLY A 113 1.45 11.86 -4.76
CA GLY A 113 1.94 12.64 -5.90
C GLY A 113 2.43 11.83 -7.10
N SER A 114 2.90 12.53 -8.14
CA SER A 114 3.24 11.96 -9.45
C SER A 114 4.47 11.03 -9.43
N ILE A 115 5.38 11.20 -8.47
CA ILE A 115 6.51 10.30 -8.26
C ILE A 115 5.97 8.92 -7.88
N ALA A 116 5.05 8.86 -6.92
CA ALA A 116 4.40 7.61 -6.51
C ALA A 116 3.66 6.95 -7.69
N VAL A 117 2.96 7.73 -8.52
CA VAL A 117 2.29 7.22 -9.73
C VAL A 117 3.26 6.56 -10.70
N THR A 118 4.41 7.20 -10.94
CA THR A 118 5.45 6.64 -11.83
C THR A 118 6.02 5.35 -11.25
N THR A 119 6.29 5.31 -9.95
CA THR A 119 6.76 4.11 -9.25
C THR A 119 5.72 3.00 -9.25
N PHE A 120 4.42 3.32 -9.10
CA PHE A 120 3.33 2.36 -9.18
C PHE A 120 3.32 1.64 -10.52
N GLY A 121 3.29 2.37 -11.64
CA GLY A 121 3.32 1.76 -12.97
C GLY A 121 4.59 0.94 -13.24
N HIS A 122 5.72 1.29 -12.61
CA HIS A 122 6.93 0.46 -12.65
C HIS A 122 6.75 -0.86 -11.88
N LEU A 123 6.21 -0.80 -10.65
CA LEU A 123 6.03 -1.99 -9.81
C LEU A 123 4.96 -2.92 -10.36
N ASP A 124 3.85 -2.36 -10.83
CA ASP A 124 2.78 -3.11 -11.49
C ASP A 124 3.31 -3.86 -12.72
N LYS A 125 4.08 -3.19 -13.58
CA LYS A 125 4.64 -3.86 -14.76
C LYS A 125 5.67 -4.95 -14.45
N ASN A 126 6.53 -4.73 -13.45
CA ASN A 126 7.65 -5.65 -13.18
C ASN A 126 7.33 -6.72 -12.13
N LYS A 127 6.23 -6.56 -11.39
CA LYS A 127 5.72 -7.44 -10.33
C LYS A 127 6.86 -8.03 -9.47
N ILE A 128 7.60 -7.20 -8.72
CA ILE A 128 8.75 -7.67 -7.90
C ILE A 128 8.34 -8.14 -6.49
N GLY A 129 9.17 -8.99 -5.89
CA GLY A 129 9.00 -9.40 -4.49
C GLY A 129 7.65 -10.07 -4.20
N LEU A 130 6.92 -9.53 -3.22
CA LEU A 130 5.60 -10.04 -2.84
C LEU A 130 4.57 -9.91 -3.97
N ILE A 131 4.67 -8.87 -4.81
CA ILE A 131 3.73 -8.65 -5.92
C ILE A 131 3.78 -9.84 -6.89
N SER A 132 5.00 -10.29 -7.23
CA SER A 132 5.19 -11.50 -8.05
C SER A 132 4.50 -12.73 -7.47
N LYS A 133 4.54 -12.90 -6.13
CA LYS A 133 3.95 -14.07 -5.47
C LYS A 133 2.43 -14.02 -5.52
N LEU A 134 1.84 -12.84 -5.37
CA LEU A 134 0.39 -12.63 -5.39
C LEU A 134 -0.19 -12.81 -6.80
N ASP A 135 0.55 -12.38 -7.83
CA ASP A 135 0.23 -12.60 -9.24
C ASP A 135 0.18 -14.10 -9.61
N THR A 136 0.89 -14.96 -8.86
CA THR A 136 0.76 -16.40 -9.07
C THR A 136 -0.58 -16.94 -8.56
N LYS A 137 -1.38 -17.55 -9.46
CA LYS A 137 -2.67 -18.21 -9.12
C LYS A 137 -2.51 -19.53 -8.35
N VAL A 138 -1.53 -19.61 -7.46
CA VAL A 138 -1.23 -20.83 -6.70
C VAL A 138 -2.27 -21.02 -5.61
N GLY A 139 -2.87 -22.21 -5.58
CA GLY A 139 -3.79 -22.60 -4.50
C GLY A 139 -5.23 -22.09 -4.64
N GLY A 140 -5.59 -21.48 -5.78
CA GLY A 140 -6.97 -21.05 -6.06
C GLY A 140 -7.39 -19.75 -5.37
N ALA A 141 -6.46 -19.03 -4.74
CA ALA A 141 -6.70 -17.69 -4.22
C ALA A 141 -6.83 -16.68 -5.38
N VAL A 142 -7.72 -15.70 -5.21
CA VAL A 142 -7.92 -14.60 -6.19
C VAL A 142 -7.24 -13.34 -5.67
N HIS A 143 -6.29 -12.78 -6.40
CA HIS A 143 -5.48 -11.64 -5.96
C HIS A 143 -5.48 -10.44 -6.92
N THR A 144 -6.46 -10.36 -7.81
CA THR A 144 -6.60 -9.35 -8.86
C THR A 144 -6.54 -7.92 -8.33
N PHE A 145 -7.13 -7.64 -7.17
CA PHE A 145 -6.98 -6.30 -6.58
C PHE A 145 -5.75 -6.20 -5.67
N LEU A 146 -5.40 -7.28 -4.97
CA LEU A 146 -4.42 -7.23 -3.88
C LEU A 146 -2.99 -6.94 -4.34
N ASP A 147 -2.56 -7.49 -5.47
CA ASP A 147 -1.20 -7.29 -5.98
C ASP A 147 -0.94 -5.82 -6.37
N ASP A 148 -1.91 -5.18 -7.03
CA ASP A 148 -1.90 -3.75 -7.33
C ASP A 148 -1.99 -2.87 -6.08
N LEU A 149 -2.79 -3.28 -5.09
CA LEU A 149 -2.84 -2.58 -3.80
C LEU A 149 -1.49 -2.67 -3.06
N VAL A 150 -0.79 -3.81 -3.14
CA VAL A 150 0.57 -3.94 -2.60
C VAL A 150 1.54 -3.03 -3.36
N ALA A 151 1.45 -2.97 -4.69
CA ALA A 151 2.22 -2.03 -5.50
C ALA A 151 1.93 -0.55 -5.16
N SER A 152 0.66 -0.22 -4.84
CA SER A 152 0.20 1.11 -4.43
C SER A 152 0.78 1.52 -3.07
N ILE A 153 0.80 0.61 -2.09
CA ILE A 153 1.42 0.87 -0.78
C ILE A 153 2.93 1.06 -0.94
N ALA A 154 3.59 0.16 -1.66
CA ALA A 154 5.04 0.20 -1.86
C ALA A 154 5.49 1.46 -2.61
N SER A 155 4.79 1.84 -3.68
CA SER A 155 5.10 3.05 -4.45
C SER A 155 4.88 4.33 -3.65
N SER A 156 3.81 4.40 -2.86
CA SER A 156 3.53 5.50 -1.94
C SER A 156 4.61 5.64 -0.87
N ALA A 157 5.02 4.52 -0.26
CA ALA A 157 6.07 4.50 0.76
C ALA A 157 7.45 4.86 0.20
N ALA A 158 7.76 4.42 -1.03
CA ALA A 158 8.98 4.77 -1.74
C ALA A 158 9.03 6.26 -2.10
N SER A 159 7.95 6.82 -2.66
CA SER A 159 7.83 8.25 -2.96
C SER A 159 8.05 9.11 -1.72
N ARG A 160 7.45 8.70 -0.60
CA ARG A 160 7.61 9.36 0.69
C ARG A 160 9.07 9.38 1.17
N LEU A 161 9.80 8.29 1.00
CA LEU A 161 11.24 8.24 1.32
C LEU A 161 12.05 9.12 0.37
N ALA A 162 11.76 9.09 -0.93
CA ALA A 162 12.45 9.92 -1.92
C ALA A 162 12.31 11.43 -1.64
N HIS A 163 11.12 11.88 -1.21
CA HIS A 163 10.94 13.25 -0.74
C HIS A 163 11.79 13.55 0.51
N ARG A 164 11.83 12.62 1.47
CA ARG A 164 12.63 12.79 2.69
C ARG A 164 14.14 12.85 2.42
N THR A 165 14.63 12.11 1.42
CA THR A 165 16.03 12.19 0.98
C THR A 165 16.43 13.62 0.67
N ARG A 166 15.56 14.34 -0.05
CA ARG A 166 15.85 15.72 -0.43
C ARG A 166 15.94 16.65 0.77
N ASP A 167 15.03 16.50 1.73
CA ASP A 167 15.06 17.27 2.98
C ASP A 167 16.38 17.04 3.73
N LEU A 168 16.84 15.79 3.82
CA LEU A 168 18.09 15.43 4.49
C LEU A 168 19.31 16.00 3.76
N GLU A 169 19.34 15.94 2.43
CA GLU A 169 20.41 16.54 1.63
C GLU A 169 20.54 18.05 1.88
N GLU A 170 19.42 18.77 2.03
CA GLU A 170 19.41 20.21 2.35
C GLU A 170 19.99 20.50 3.74
N GLU A 171 19.88 19.56 4.67
CA GLU A 171 20.44 19.60 6.02
C GLU A 171 21.87 19.02 6.09
N ASN A 172 22.43 18.53 4.97
CA ASN A 172 23.70 17.78 4.89
C ASN A 172 23.70 16.48 5.70
N GLU A 173 22.53 15.86 5.85
CA GLU A 173 22.30 14.59 6.53
C GLU A 173 21.96 13.46 5.54
N THR A 174 21.95 12.23 6.03
CA THR A 174 21.50 11.04 5.32
C THR A 174 20.62 10.18 6.23
N PHE A 175 20.03 9.11 5.70
CA PHE A 175 19.29 8.15 6.53
C PHE A 175 20.18 7.44 7.58
N ALA A 176 21.51 7.53 7.48
CA ALA A 176 22.41 7.04 8.52
C ALA A 176 22.40 7.93 9.78
N ASP A 177 22.01 9.20 9.64
CA ASP A 177 22.15 10.23 10.66
C ASP A 177 20.86 10.43 11.47
N ILE A 178 19.74 9.90 11.00
CA ILE A 178 18.43 10.01 11.64
C ILE A 178 17.87 8.64 12.02
N PRO A 179 17.14 8.53 13.14
CA PRO A 179 16.46 7.29 13.49
C PRO A 179 15.18 7.09 12.63
N PRO A 180 14.73 5.85 12.41
CA PRO A 180 13.57 5.57 11.57
C PRO A 180 12.29 6.31 11.93
N GLU A 181 11.99 6.46 13.21
CA GLU A 181 10.85 7.21 13.75
C GLU A 181 10.88 8.70 13.42
N ASP A 182 12.03 9.27 13.05
CA ASP A 182 12.16 10.67 12.69
C ASP A 182 11.98 10.92 11.18
N THR A 183 11.84 9.84 10.40
CA THR A 183 11.43 9.94 8.99
C THR A 183 9.95 10.25 8.81
N VAL A 184 9.16 10.25 9.89
CA VAL A 184 7.73 10.58 9.90
C VAL A 184 7.46 11.97 10.47
N PRO A 185 7.16 12.99 9.62
CA PRO A 185 6.84 14.34 10.07
C PRO A 185 5.68 14.38 11.07
N GLU A 186 4.76 13.42 10.95
CA GLU A 186 3.53 13.30 11.75
C GLU A 186 3.82 12.88 13.20
N ALA A 187 4.96 12.25 13.49
CA ALA A 187 5.30 11.74 14.83
C ALA A 187 5.62 12.86 15.83
N LYS A 188 6.01 14.05 15.36
CA LYS A 188 6.43 15.18 16.22
C LYS A 188 5.35 16.24 16.44
N VAL A 189 4.12 16.04 15.94
CA VAL A 189 3.02 16.99 16.15
C VAL A 189 2.46 16.85 17.58
N LYS A 190 2.76 17.82 18.45
CA LYS A 190 2.12 17.94 19.78
C LYS A 190 0.60 17.94 19.63
N GLY A 191 -0.06 16.88 20.07
CA GLY A 191 -1.52 16.72 20.00
C GLY A 191 -2.02 15.70 18.97
N ALA A 192 -1.15 15.10 18.14
CA ALA A 192 -1.54 14.07 17.16
C ALA A 192 -1.69 12.66 17.78
N ARG A 193 -2.27 12.57 18.99
CA ARG A 193 -2.88 11.34 19.47
C ARG A 193 -4.37 11.45 19.17
N THR A 194 -4.80 10.94 18.02
CA THR A 194 -6.23 10.71 17.71
C THR A 194 -6.54 9.24 17.57
#